data_AF-A0A9P0N1S6-F1
#
_entry.id   AF-A0A9P0N1S6-F1
#
_cell.length_a   1.000
_cell.length_b   1.000
_cell.length_c   1.000
_cell.angle_alpha   90.00
_cell.angle_beta   90.00
_cell.angle_gamma   90.00
#
_symmetry.space_group_name_H-M   'P 1'
#
loop_
_entity.id
_entity.type
_entity.pdbx_description
1 polymer ?
#
loop_
_entity_poly.entity_id
_entity_poly.type
_entity_poly.pdbx_seq_one_letter_code
_entity_poly.pdbx_strand_id
1 'polypeptide(L)'
;MSQRRNRQSNTEVDISALEDAIKECVRYIICREGSKIPIKRGEVSKHLTATCHTTPNQVKTVLIEADKILKRVYGYKLVQVDSQSGVPYIVVLTEECESLPSPVTDVQHRTILIAALMHIFMTGAPIKEDDMWKFLTEAGLMENENDQTVRKLLTHTFTRQMYLEYTKEGEDDLARHVFQWGARAVEEVPKPFLLGKMAEAFQKEPEYWGEQYKNAHQDTEV
;
A
#
# COMPACT_ATOMS: atom_id res chain seq x y z
N MET A 1 44.75 31.79 2.39
CA MET A 1 43.48 31.80 3.16
C MET A 1 42.21 31.79 2.29
N SER A 2 42.25 32.22 1.02
CA SER A 2 41.06 32.32 0.15
C SER A 2 40.42 30.96 -0.23
N GLN A 3 41.23 29.92 -0.48
CA GLN A 3 40.72 28.60 -0.89
C GLN A 3 39.93 27.86 0.22
N ARG A 4 40.25 28.11 1.50
CA ARG A 4 39.58 27.44 2.64
C ARG A 4 38.18 28.01 2.87
N ARG A 5 38.01 29.33 2.70
CA ARG A 5 36.74 30.05 2.84
C ARG A 5 35.76 29.73 1.71
N ASN A 6 36.25 29.61 0.47
CA ASN A 6 35.42 29.25 -0.69
C ASN A 6 34.96 27.77 -0.65
N ARG A 7 35.75 26.89 -0.03
CA ARG A 7 35.39 25.48 0.15
C ARG A 7 34.35 25.32 1.27
N GLN A 8 34.45 26.08 2.35
CA GLN A 8 33.43 26.12 3.41
C GLN A 8 32.09 26.65 2.90
N SER A 9 32.07 27.77 2.15
CA SER A 9 30.84 28.32 1.59
C SER A 9 30.14 27.39 0.60
N ASN A 10 30.89 26.70 -0.26
CA ASN A 10 30.29 25.72 -1.18
C ASN A 10 29.74 24.49 -0.44
N THR A 11 30.37 24.09 0.67
CA THR A 11 29.90 22.95 1.47
C THR A 11 28.61 23.30 2.22
N GLU A 12 28.51 24.50 2.77
CA GLU A 12 27.29 24.97 3.45
C GLU A 12 26.10 25.12 2.49
N VAL A 13 26.34 25.62 1.27
CA VAL A 13 25.30 25.73 0.24
C VAL A 13 24.80 24.36 -0.22
N ASP A 14 25.70 23.39 -0.40
CA ASP A 14 25.35 22.02 -0.82
C ASP A 14 24.58 21.26 0.28
N ILE A 15 24.94 21.46 1.56
CA ILE A 15 24.21 20.91 2.71
C ILE A 15 22.79 21.50 2.76
N SER A 16 22.65 22.83 2.64
CA SER A 16 21.34 23.49 2.65
C SER A 16 20.45 23.03 1.50
N ALA A 17 21.02 22.89 0.29
CA ALA A 17 20.27 22.42 -0.88
C ALA A 17 19.79 20.96 -0.72
N LEU A 18 20.62 20.11 -0.11
CA LEU A 18 20.25 18.73 0.20
C LEU A 18 19.12 18.67 1.24
N GLU A 19 19.18 19.48 2.30
CA GLU A 19 18.12 19.56 3.31
C GLU A 19 16.78 20.00 2.72
N ASP A 20 16.79 20.97 1.80
CA ASP A 20 15.57 21.43 1.15
C ASP A 20 14.99 20.38 0.19
N ALA A 21 15.85 19.65 -0.52
CA ALA A 21 15.43 18.50 -1.32
C ALA A 21 14.79 17.38 -0.46
N ILE A 22 15.31 17.14 0.74
CA ILE A 22 14.72 16.19 1.70
C ILE A 22 13.33 16.66 2.14
N LYS A 23 13.17 17.92 2.57
CA LYS A 23 11.88 18.49 2.97
C LYS A 23 10.86 18.42 1.83
N GLU A 24 11.27 18.76 0.61
CA GLU A 24 10.40 18.71 -0.56
C GLU A 24 10.03 17.27 -0.94
N CYS A 25 10.94 16.31 -0.79
CA CYS A 25 10.64 14.89 -0.99
C CYS A 25 9.59 14.39 0.01
N VAL A 26 9.73 14.74 1.30
CA VAL A 26 8.75 14.41 2.34
C VAL A 26 7.38 14.99 1.99
N ARG A 27 7.32 16.28 1.63
CA ARG A 27 6.08 16.96 1.23
C ARG A 27 5.42 16.27 0.04
N TYR A 28 6.20 15.97 -1.00
CA TYR A 28 5.73 15.30 -2.21
C TYR A 28 5.07 13.94 -1.90
N ILE A 29 5.68 13.14 -1.03
CA ILE A 29 5.19 11.81 -0.66
C ILE A 29 3.87 11.93 0.14
N ILE A 30 3.83 12.78 1.16
CA ILE A 30 2.64 12.96 2.01
C ILE A 30 1.45 13.45 1.19
N CYS A 31 1.66 14.40 0.28
CA CYS A 31 0.59 14.91 -0.57
C CYS A 31 -0.01 13.85 -1.50
N ARG A 32 0.72 12.76 -1.79
CA ARG A 32 0.26 11.69 -2.67
C ARG A 32 -0.35 10.51 -1.93
N GLU A 33 -0.09 10.39 -0.63
CA GLU A 33 -0.53 9.26 0.18
C GLU A 33 -2.06 9.08 0.14
N GLY A 34 -2.82 10.17 0.10
CA GLY A 34 -4.27 10.11 0.00
C GLY A 34 -4.79 9.27 -1.16
N SER A 35 -4.15 9.35 -2.33
CA SER A 35 -4.57 8.59 -3.50
C SER A 35 -4.31 7.08 -3.37
N LYS A 36 -3.42 6.69 -2.45
CA LYS A 36 -2.88 5.34 -2.28
C LYS A 36 -2.23 4.77 -3.55
N ILE A 37 -1.91 5.61 -4.54
CA ILE A 37 -1.24 5.18 -5.77
C ILE A 37 0.26 4.99 -5.48
N PRO A 38 0.85 3.84 -5.86
CA PRO A 38 2.27 3.60 -5.69
C PRO A 38 3.13 4.62 -6.45
N ILE A 39 4.21 5.07 -5.82
CA ILE A 39 5.08 6.12 -6.32
C ILE A 39 6.31 5.49 -6.98
N LYS A 40 6.55 5.76 -8.25
CA LYS A 40 7.75 5.27 -8.94
C LYS A 40 8.97 6.12 -8.60
N ARG A 41 10.14 5.49 -8.43
CA ARG A 41 11.43 6.20 -8.22
C ARG A 41 11.70 7.28 -9.27
N GLY A 42 11.38 7.00 -10.53
CA GLY A 42 11.56 7.94 -11.63
C GLY A 42 10.69 9.19 -11.51
N GLU A 43 9.48 9.08 -10.94
CA GLU A 43 8.60 10.22 -10.69
C GLU A 43 9.16 11.13 -9.60
N VAL A 44 9.64 10.54 -8.50
CA VAL A 44 10.32 11.28 -7.43
C VAL A 44 11.56 11.99 -7.98
N SER A 45 12.38 11.27 -8.76
CA SER A 45 13.59 11.85 -9.36
C SER A 45 13.24 13.03 -10.26
N LYS A 46 12.21 12.89 -11.12
CA LYS A 46 11.77 13.96 -12.02
C LYS A 46 11.27 15.18 -11.23
N HIS A 47 10.51 14.96 -10.16
CA HIS A 47 10.02 16.02 -9.28
C HIS A 47 11.18 16.78 -8.63
N LEU A 48 12.09 16.08 -7.95
CA LEU A 48 13.21 16.69 -7.23
C LEU A 48 14.22 17.39 -8.14
N THR A 49 14.45 16.87 -9.35
CA THR A 49 15.28 17.56 -10.34
C THR A 49 14.61 18.86 -10.80
N ALA A 50 13.28 18.88 -10.97
CA ALA A 50 12.55 20.07 -11.42
C ALA A 50 12.41 21.14 -10.33
N THR A 51 12.25 20.76 -9.06
CA THR A 51 12.02 21.71 -7.95
C THR A 51 13.29 22.13 -7.21
N CYS A 52 14.22 21.18 -7.00
CA CYS A 52 15.39 21.38 -6.15
C CYS A 52 16.72 21.23 -6.91
N HIS A 53 16.70 21.05 -8.23
CA HIS A 53 17.88 20.79 -9.06
C HIS A 53 18.70 19.58 -8.56
N THR A 54 18.03 18.62 -7.92
CA THR A 54 18.68 17.45 -7.32
C THR A 54 19.23 16.54 -8.41
N THR A 55 20.49 16.11 -8.27
CA THR A 55 21.11 15.18 -9.22
C THR A 55 20.62 13.73 -8.97
N PRO A 56 20.61 12.86 -10.01
CA PRO A 56 20.19 11.46 -9.85
C PRO A 56 20.94 10.70 -8.75
N ASN A 57 22.22 11.05 -8.52
CA ASN A 57 23.05 10.44 -7.48
C ASN A 57 22.57 10.82 -6.06
N GLN A 58 22.11 12.05 -5.88
CA GLN A 58 21.60 12.55 -4.61
C GLN A 58 20.19 12.02 -4.29
N VAL A 59 19.35 11.73 -5.29
CA VAL A 59 17.98 11.24 -5.09
C VAL A 59 17.92 10.00 -4.18
N LYS A 60 18.92 9.11 -4.26
CA LYS A 60 18.99 7.95 -3.35
C LYS A 60 19.11 8.38 -1.89
N THR A 61 20.03 9.28 -1.59
CA THR A 61 20.26 9.80 -0.24
C THR A 61 19.03 10.57 0.26
N VAL A 62 18.46 11.41 -0.61
CA VAL A 62 17.24 12.17 -0.29
C VAL A 62 16.09 11.24 0.11
N LEU A 63 15.84 10.17 -0.66
CA LEU A 63 14.79 9.20 -0.34
C LEU A 63 15.03 8.49 1.00
N ILE A 64 16.27 8.11 1.30
CA ILE A 64 16.63 7.44 2.56
C ILE A 64 16.37 8.37 3.76
N GLU A 65 16.81 9.63 3.68
CA GLU A 65 16.60 10.59 4.77
C GLU A 65 15.13 11.02 4.88
N ALA A 66 14.43 11.16 3.75
CA ALA A 66 12.99 11.44 3.75
C ALA A 66 12.19 10.30 4.41
N ASP A 67 12.50 9.04 4.12
CA ASP A 67 11.85 7.88 4.76
C ASP A 67 12.06 7.87 6.29
N LYS A 68 13.24 8.26 6.78
CA LYS A 68 13.48 8.42 8.23
C LYS A 68 12.62 9.51 8.86
N ILE A 69 12.39 10.61 8.15
CA ILE A 69 11.54 11.71 8.63
C ILE A 69 10.07 11.29 8.59
N LEU A 70 9.63 10.66 7.50
CA LEU A 70 8.27 10.11 7.35
C LEU A 70 7.92 9.17 8.51
N LYS A 71 8.84 8.24 8.84
CA LYS A 71 8.65 7.29 9.94
C LYS A 71 8.55 8.01 11.28
N ARG A 72 9.50 8.89 11.57
CA ARG A 72 9.63 9.53 12.88
C ARG A 72 8.56 10.59 13.17
N VAL A 73 8.17 11.36 12.17
CA VAL A 73 7.32 12.56 12.34
C VAL A 73 5.87 12.29 11.96
N TYR A 74 5.64 11.48 10.93
CA TYR A 74 4.32 11.25 10.36
C TYR A 74 3.83 9.81 10.55
N GLY A 75 4.64 8.92 11.13
CA GLY A 75 4.30 7.52 11.30
C GLY A 75 4.18 6.75 9.98
N TYR A 76 4.75 7.23 8.87
CA TYR A 76 4.70 6.53 7.57
C TYR A 76 6.04 5.89 7.21
N LYS A 77 6.02 4.69 6.62
CA LYS A 77 7.18 4.07 5.96
C LYS A 77 6.98 3.98 4.46
N LEU A 78 8.06 4.15 3.71
CA LEU A 78 8.13 3.74 2.32
C LEU A 78 8.52 2.26 2.23
N VAL A 79 7.70 1.46 1.58
CA VAL A 79 7.98 0.06 1.27
C VAL A 79 8.18 -0.09 -0.23
N GLN A 80 9.30 -0.68 -0.64
CA GLN A 80 9.52 -1.05 -2.03
C GLN A 80 8.80 -2.36 -2.31
N VAL A 81 8.03 -2.39 -3.39
CA VAL A 81 7.27 -3.56 -3.81
C VAL A 81 7.71 -3.92 -5.22
N ASP A 82 8.04 -5.18 -5.45
CA ASP A 82 8.31 -5.67 -6.80
C ASP A 82 7.00 -5.78 -7.59
N SER A 83 6.99 -5.23 -8.80
CA SER A 83 5.84 -5.34 -9.71
C SER A 83 6.33 -5.62 -11.13
N GLN A 84 5.44 -6.12 -11.98
CA GLN A 84 5.72 -6.30 -13.42
C GLN A 84 6.14 -4.99 -14.11
N SER A 85 5.73 -3.84 -13.55
CA SER A 85 6.00 -2.50 -14.11
C SER A 85 7.23 -1.80 -13.51
N GLY A 86 8.04 -2.53 -12.74
CA GLY A 86 9.20 -2.03 -11.99
C GLY A 86 9.00 -2.10 -10.47
N VAL A 87 9.84 -1.39 -9.72
CA VAL A 87 9.83 -1.42 -8.24
C VAL A 87 9.28 -0.09 -7.70
N PRO A 88 7.96 0.10 -7.60
CA PRO A 88 7.37 1.27 -6.97
C PRO A 88 7.52 1.26 -5.44
N TYR A 89 7.31 2.43 -4.85
CA TYR A 89 7.15 2.60 -3.41
C TYR A 89 5.67 2.69 -3.05
N ILE A 90 5.22 1.95 -2.05
CA ILE A 90 3.99 2.26 -1.32
C ILE A 90 4.33 3.02 -0.05
N VAL A 91 3.41 3.89 0.36
CA VAL A 91 3.48 4.59 1.65
C VAL A 91 2.51 3.87 2.57
N VAL A 92 3.01 3.42 3.72
CA VAL A 92 2.30 2.56 4.68
C VAL A 92 2.36 3.23 6.05
N LEU A 93 1.23 3.30 6.74
CA LEU A 93 1.19 3.79 8.11
C LEU A 93 1.77 2.71 9.05
N THR A 94 2.76 3.08 9.87
CA THR A 94 3.53 2.17 10.75
C THR A 94 3.01 2.08 12.17
N GLU A 95 2.33 3.13 12.66
CA GLU A 95 1.66 3.06 13.94
C GLU A 95 0.23 2.57 13.71
N GLU A 96 -0.23 1.66 14.57
CA GLU A 96 -1.64 1.36 14.76
C GLU A 96 -2.33 2.63 15.26
N CYS A 97 -2.60 3.56 14.35
CA CYS A 97 -3.54 4.61 14.66
C CYS A 97 -4.91 3.93 14.67
N GLU A 98 -5.32 3.48 15.86
CA GLU A 98 -6.68 2.98 16.16
C GLU A 98 -7.77 3.98 15.71
N SER A 99 -7.42 5.20 15.31
CA SER A 99 -8.34 6.30 15.08
C SER A 99 -8.05 7.20 13.88
N LEU A 100 -7.47 6.71 12.78
CA LEU A 100 -7.52 7.46 11.53
C LEU A 100 -8.30 6.69 10.46
N PRO A 101 -9.57 7.08 10.18
CA PRO A 101 -10.07 6.97 8.83
C PRO A 101 -9.01 7.64 7.95
N SER A 102 -8.40 6.93 7.01
CA SER A 102 -7.79 7.62 5.88
C SER A 102 -8.87 8.56 5.36
N PRO A 103 -8.73 9.90 5.47
CA PRO A 103 -9.78 10.83 5.05
C PRO A 103 -10.01 10.76 3.54
N VAL A 104 -9.24 9.93 2.84
CA VAL A 104 -9.16 9.85 1.39
C VAL A 104 -9.80 8.56 0.86
N THR A 105 -10.32 7.69 1.73
CA THR A 105 -11.09 6.51 1.31
C THR A 105 -12.49 6.58 1.89
N ASP A 106 -13.49 6.61 1.01
CA ASP A 106 -14.90 6.47 1.38
C ASP A 106 -15.10 5.27 2.31
N VAL A 107 -15.88 5.45 3.37
CA VAL A 107 -16.18 4.40 4.35
C VAL A 107 -16.75 3.17 3.65
N GLN A 108 -17.58 3.35 2.62
CA GLN A 108 -18.12 2.25 1.83
C GLN A 108 -17.02 1.48 1.10
N HIS A 109 -16.09 2.18 0.44
CA HIS A 109 -14.96 1.55 -0.23
C HIS A 109 -14.09 0.76 0.75
N ARG A 110 -13.83 1.31 1.94
CA ARG A 110 -13.07 0.61 2.97
C ARG A 110 -13.78 -0.67 3.41
N THR A 111 -15.09 -0.62 3.65
CA THR A 111 -15.88 -1.79 4.03
C THR A 111 -15.83 -2.88 2.95
N ILE A 112 -16.00 -2.51 1.69
CA ILE A 112 -15.91 -3.45 0.55
C ILE A 112 -14.52 -4.07 0.46
N LEU A 113 -13.46 -3.26 0.62
CA LEU A 113 -12.08 -3.74 0.58
C LEU A 113 -11.80 -4.77 1.68
N ILE A 114 -12.17 -4.45 2.92
CA ILE A 114 -11.96 -5.35 4.07
C ILE A 114 -12.77 -6.64 3.90
N ALA A 115 -14.01 -6.56 3.41
CA ALA A 115 -14.81 -7.75 3.13
C ALA A 115 -14.16 -8.64 2.06
N ALA A 116 -13.68 -8.07 0.96
CA ALA A 116 -12.99 -8.81 -0.10
C ALA A 116 -11.70 -9.48 0.41
N LEU A 117 -10.86 -8.75 1.14
CA LEU A 117 -9.62 -9.28 1.73
C LEU A 117 -9.91 -10.40 2.74
N MET A 118 -10.93 -10.21 3.59
CA MET A 118 -11.38 -11.23 4.53
C MET A 118 -11.86 -12.49 3.81
N HIS A 119 -12.64 -12.36 2.73
CA HIS A 119 -13.11 -13.51 1.96
C HIS A 119 -11.96 -14.32 1.34
N ILE A 120 -10.97 -13.63 0.75
CA ILE A 120 -9.77 -14.28 0.21
C ILE A 120 -8.99 -14.99 1.33
N PHE A 121 -8.76 -14.29 2.45
CA PHE A 121 -8.00 -14.84 3.58
C PHE A 121 -8.69 -16.07 4.19
N MET A 122 -9.99 -16.00 4.44
CA MET A 122 -10.74 -17.10 5.04
C MET A 122 -10.83 -18.32 4.11
N THR A 123 -10.85 -18.10 2.79
CA THR A 123 -10.83 -19.20 1.82
C THR A 123 -9.45 -19.86 1.70
N GLY A 124 -8.36 -19.11 1.94
CA GLY A 124 -6.99 -19.63 1.89
C GLY A 124 -6.47 -19.89 0.47
N ALA A 125 -7.19 -19.45 -0.57
CA ALA A 125 -6.84 -19.63 -1.96
C ALA A 125 -7.29 -18.42 -2.80
N PRO A 126 -6.76 -18.25 -4.03
CA PRO A 126 -7.24 -17.23 -4.97
C PRO A 126 -8.74 -17.39 -5.23
N ILE A 127 -9.49 -16.28 -5.22
CA ILE A 127 -10.94 -16.28 -5.39
C ILE A 127 -11.29 -15.98 -6.83
N LYS A 128 -12.13 -16.80 -7.46
CA LYS A 128 -12.62 -16.51 -8.81
C LYS A 128 -13.47 -15.24 -8.81
N GLU A 129 -13.40 -14.50 -9.90
CA GLU A 129 -14.17 -13.27 -10.08
C GLU A 129 -15.68 -13.46 -9.76
N ASP A 130 -16.31 -14.50 -10.31
CA ASP A 130 -17.73 -14.78 -10.09
C ASP A 130 -18.06 -15.06 -8.61
N ASP A 131 -17.19 -15.80 -7.92
CA ASP A 131 -17.37 -16.15 -6.51
C ASP A 131 -17.25 -14.89 -5.62
N MET A 132 -16.36 -13.95 -5.99
CA MET A 132 -16.23 -12.65 -5.31
C MET A 132 -17.50 -11.81 -5.45
N TRP A 133 -18.09 -11.74 -6.66
CA TRP A 133 -19.32 -10.97 -6.88
C TRP A 133 -20.51 -11.55 -6.12
N LYS A 134 -20.62 -12.88 -6.10
CA LYS A 134 -21.64 -13.58 -5.34
C LYS A 134 -21.51 -13.27 -3.84
N PHE A 135 -20.30 -13.42 -3.30
CA PHE A 135 -20.04 -13.11 -1.88
C PHE A 135 -20.41 -11.67 -1.50
N LEU A 136 -19.96 -10.68 -2.28
CA LEU A 136 -20.24 -9.27 -1.99
C LEU A 136 -21.72 -8.93 -2.12
N THR A 137 -22.44 -9.58 -3.03
CA THR A 137 -23.91 -9.43 -3.18
C THR A 137 -24.64 -10.04 -1.98
N GLU A 138 -24.26 -11.26 -1.56
CA GLU A 138 -24.83 -11.92 -0.36
C GLU A 138 -24.54 -11.13 0.93
N ALA A 139 -23.40 -10.44 1.00
CA ALA A 139 -23.04 -9.55 2.10
C ALA A 139 -23.77 -8.19 2.07
N GLY A 140 -24.56 -7.90 1.03
CA GLY A 140 -25.26 -6.61 0.87
C GLY A 140 -24.35 -5.43 0.52
N LEU A 141 -23.14 -5.72 0.00
CA LEU A 141 -22.13 -4.73 -0.40
C LEU A 141 -22.14 -4.43 -1.91
N MET A 142 -22.96 -5.17 -2.66
CA MET A 142 -23.26 -4.95 -4.08
C MET A 142 -24.78 -5.06 -4.28
N GLU A 143 -25.37 -4.20 -5.10
CA GLU A 143 -26.81 -4.26 -5.39
C GLU A 143 -27.18 -5.55 -6.14
N ASN A 144 -26.29 -6.02 -7.00
CA ASN A 144 -26.36 -7.27 -7.73
C ASN A 144 -24.97 -7.61 -8.27
N GLU A 145 -24.79 -8.85 -8.73
CA GLU A 145 -23.50 -9.32 -9.25
C GLU A 145 -22.97 -8.47 -10.41
N ASN A 146 -23.83 -7.77 -11.17
CA ASN A 146 -23.47 -6.94 -12.32
C ASN A 146 -23.18 -5.47 -11.99
N ASP A 147 -23.14 -5.09 -10.72
CA ASP A 147 -22.83 -3.72 -10.28
C ASP A 147 -21.45 -3.27 -10.79
N GLN A 148 -21.47 -2.45 -11.84
CA GLN A 148 -20.28 -1.98 -12.52
C GLN A 148 -19.44 -1.03 -11.66
N THR A 149 -20.04 -0.38 -10.67
CA THR A 149 -19.34 0.54 -9.77
C THR A 149 -18.41 -0.25 -8.86
N VAL A 150 -18.94 -1.27 -8.19
CA VAL A 150 -18.14 -2.12 -7.29
C VAL A 150 -17.15 -2.99 -8.07
N ARG A 151 -17.54 -3.51 -9.25
CA ARG A 151 -16.59 -4.25 -10.11
C ARG A 151 -15.38 -3.40 -10.49
N LYS A 152 -15.58 -2.15 -10.93
CA LYS A 152 -14.47 -1.22 -11.23
C LYS A 152 -13.66 -0.85 -10.00
N LEU A 153 -14.32 -0.75 -8.84
CA LEU A 153 -13.65 -0.50 -7.58
C LEU A 153 -12.61 -1.60 -7.27
N LEU A 154 -13.00 -2.88 -7.35
CA LEU A 154 -12.07 -3.99 -7.11
C LEU A 154 -11.04 -4.15 -8.23
N THR A 155 -11.49 -4.26 -9.49
CA THR A 155 -10.62 -4.61 -10.63
C THR A 155 -9.68 -3.49 -11.06
N HIS A 156 -9.98 -2.24 -10.74
CA HIS A 156 -9.18 -1.08 -11.17
C HIS A 156 -8.68 -0.23 -10.01
N THR A 157 -9.51 0.11 -9.03
CA THR A 157 -9.07 1.01 -7.95
C THR A 157 -8.19 0.28 -6.95
N PHE A 158 -8.66 -0.82 -6.37
CA PHE A 158 -7.90 -1.59 -5.38
C PHE A 158 -6.69 -2.32 -5.97
N THR A 159 -6.74 -2.70 -7.25
CA THR A 159 -5.58 -3.23 -7.97
C THR A 159 -4.51 -2.16 -8.22
N ARG A 160 -4.90 -0.96 -8.67
CA ARG A 160 -3.94 0.16 -8.84
C ARG A 160 -3.35 0.64 -7.51
N GLN A 161 -4.09 0.51 -6.43
CA GLN A 161 -3.60 0.78 -5.08
C GLN A 161 -2.76 -0.38 -4.51
N MET A 162 -2.71 -1.53 -5.20
CA MET A 162 -2.00 -2.76 -4.82
C MET A 162 -2.53 -3.42 -3.54
N TYR A 163 -3.79 -3.17 -3.18
CA TYR A 163 -4.47 -3.94 -2.14
C TYR A 163 -4.93 -5.30 -2.65
N LEU A 164 -5.34 -5.37 -3.93
CA LEU A 164 -5.73 -6.61 -4.58
C LEU A 164 -4.82 -6.88 -5.77
N GLU A 165 -4.55 -8.15 -6.02
CA GLU A 165 -4.03 -8.61 -7.30
C GLU A 165 -5.18 -9.23 -8.08
N TYR A 166 -5.25 -8.88 -9.36
CA TYR A 166 -6.27 -9.35 -10.29
C TYR A 166 -5.58 -9.94 -11.51
N THR A 167 -5.48 -11.26 -11.54
CA THR A 167 -4.69 -12.00 -12.51
C THR A 167 -5.58 -13.00 -13.25
N LYS A 168 -5.15 -13.37 -14.46
CA LYS A 168 -5.79 -14.42 -15.24
C LYS A 168 -5.02 -15.71 -15.00
N GLU A 169 -5.66 -16.69 -14.37
CA GLU A 169 -5.09 -18.01 -14.09
C GLU A 169 -5.73 -19.08 -14.99
N GLY A 170 -4.90 -20.00 -15.48
CA GLY A 170 -5.30 -21.10 -16.36
C GLY A 170 -4.80 -20.94 -17.81
N GLU A 171 -5.06 -21.96 -18.63
CA GLU A 171 -4.64 -22.02 -20.04
C GLU A 171 -5.82 -21.78 -20.99
N ASP A 172 -5.56 -21.03 -22.06
CA ASP A 172 -6.47 -20.78 -23.18
C ASP A 172 -7.91 -20.37 -22.78
N ASP A 173 -8.90 -21.14 -23.24
CA ASP A 173 -10.34 -20.88 -23.05
C ASP A 173 -10.83 -21.18 -21.63
N LEU A 174 -10.03 -21.86 -20.80
CA LEU A 174 -10.36 -22.18 -19.41
C LEU A 174 -9.87 -21.13 -18.42
N ALA A 175 -9.11 -20.15 -18.90
CA ALA A 175 -8.46 -19.19 -18.04
C ALA A 175 -9.48 -18.22 -17.43
N ARG A 176 -9.46 -18.11 -16.10
CA ARG A 176 -10.40 -17.33 -15.31
C ARG A 176 -9.66 -16.22 -14.59
N HIS A 177 -10.36 -15.11 -14.36
CA HIS A 177 -9.82 -14.08 -13.50
C HIS A 177 -10.00 -14.45 -12.03
N VAL A 178 -8.96 -14.22 -11.25
CA VAL A 178 -8.95 -14.46 -9.81
C VAL A 178 -8.44 -13.23 -9.06
N PHE A 179 -8.88 -13.11 -7.82
CA PHE A 179 -8.44 -12.12 -6.85
C PHE A 179 -7.52 -12.75 -5.81
N GLN A 180 -6.43 -12.06 -5.51
CA GLN A 180 -5.46 -12.38 -4.47
C GLN A 180 -5.17 -11.13 -3.62
N TRP A 181 -4.55 -11.32 -2.46
CA TRP A 181 -4.02 -10.21 -1.66
C TRP A 181 -2.88 -9.55 -2.42
N GLY A 182 -2.92 -8.23 -2.53
CA GLY A 182 -1.81 -7.46 -3.06
C GLY A 182 -0.81 -7.04 -1.96
N ALA A 183 0.37 -6.64 -2.38
CA ALA A 183 1.46 -6.26 -1.48
C ALA A 183 1.10 -5.16 -0.47
N ARG A 184 0.24 -4.19 -0.82
CA ARG A 184 -0.21 -3.17 0.14
C ARG A 184 -1.09 -3.77 1.23
N ALA A 185 -1.93 -4.74 0.90
CA ALA A 185 -2.78 -5.40 1.89
C ALA A 185 -1.94 -6.17 2.92
N VAL A 186 -0.87 -6.82 2.49
CA VAL A 186 0.08 -7.51 3.38
C VAL A 186 0.71 -6.55 4.40
N GLU A 187 1.01 -5.32 3.97
CA GLU A 187 1.65 -4.32 4.83
C GLU A 187 0.66 -3.52 5.71
N GLU A 188 -0.56 -3.26 5.23
CA GLU A 188 -1.53 -2.39 5.93
C GLU A 188 -2.63 -3.15 6.69
N VAL A 189 -2.88 -4.44 6.38
CA VAL A 189 -4.01 -5.19 6.94
C VAL A 189 -3.51 -6.42 7.69
N PRO A 190 -3.41 -6.37 9.03
CA PRO A 190 -2.97 -7.52 9.82
C PRO A 190 -3.99 -8.66 9.72
N LYS A 191 -3.57 -9.80 9.17
CA LYS A 191 -4.40 -11.02 9.10
C LYS A 191 -4.93 -11.48 10.47
N PRO A 192 -4.17 -11.41 11.59
CA PRO A 192 -4.70 -11.72 12.92
C PRO A 192 -5.91 -10.85 13.30
N PHE A 193 -5.92 -9.57 12.91
CA PHE A 193 -7.03 -8.68 13.17
C PHE A 193 -8.30 -9.13 12.43
N LEU A 194 -8.18 -9.50 11.15
CA LEU A 194 -9.31 -10.04 10.38
C LEU A 194 -9.83 -11.34 10.99
N LEU A 195 -8.93 -12.24 11.39
CA LEU A 195 -9.30 -13.50 12.02
C LEU A 195 -10.01 -13.28 13.36
N GLY A 196 -9.52 -12.36 14.19
CA GLY A 196 -10.15 -12.00 15.45
C GLY A 196 -11.55 -11.44 15.26
N LYS A 197 -11.76 -10.58 14.24
CA LYS A 197 -13.09 -10.06 13.91
C LYS A 197 -14.04 -11.16 13.43
N MET A 198 -13.55 -12.12 12.66
CA MET A 198 -14.33 -13.28 12.22
C MET A 198 -14.69 -14.18 13.40
N ALA A 199 -13.75 -14.44 14.30
CA ALA A 199 -13.95 -15.22 15.53
C ALA A 199 -15.03 -14.59 16.43
N GLU A 200 -14.95 -13.27 16.62
CA GLU A 200 -15.95 -12.48 17.35
C GLU A 200 -17.36 -12.63 16.73
N ALA A 201 -17.48 -12.46 15.40
CA ALA A 201 -18.76 -12.54 14.69
C ALA A 201 -19.41 -13.93 14.79
N PHE A 202 -18.62 -15.00 14.81
CA PHE A 202 -19.09 -16.38 14.86
C PHE A 202 -19.13 -16.97 16.27
N GLN A 203 -18.78 -16.19 17.30
CA GLN A 203 -18.65 -16.64 18.69
C GLN A 203 -17.76 -17.89 18.80
N LYS A 204 -16.61 -17.85 18.11
CA LYS A 204 -15.58 -18.89 18.11
C LYS A 204 -14.26 -18.29 18.60
N GLU A 205 -13.35 -19.17 19.00
CA GLU A 205 -11.94 -18.79 19.18
C GLU A 205 -11.24 -18.73 17.81
N PRO A 206 -10.28 -17.84 17.57
CA PRO A 206 -9.50 -17.75 16.33
C PRO A 206 -8.89 -19.09 15.87
N GLU A 207 -8.51 -19.93 16.83
CA GLU A 207 -7.94 -21.27 16.64
C GLU A 207 -8.92 -22.26 16.00
N TYR A 208 -10.23 -21.95 15.99
CA TYR A 208 -11.24 -22.74 15.29
C TYR A 208 -10.90 -22.91 13.80
N TRP A 209 -10.29 -21.89 13.19
CA TRP A 209 -9.74 -21.96 11.84
C TRP A 209 -8.23 -22.21 11.86
N GLY A 210 -7.84 -23.45 12.13
CA GLY A 210 -6.44 -23.80 12.40
C GLY A 210 -5.44 -23.43 11.30
N GLU A 211 -5.82 -23.48 10.02
CA GLU A 211 -4.93 -23.08 8.91
C GLU A 211 -4.79 -21.56 8.82
N GLN A 212 -5.91 -20.84 8.93
CA GLN A 212 -5.96 -19.38 8.91
C GLN A 212 -5.23 -18.80 10.13
N TYR A 213 -5.36 -19.43 11.30
CA TYR A 213 -4.63 -19.05 12.50
C TYR A 213 -3.12 -19.17 12.31
N LYS A 214 -2.65 -20.29 11.75
CA LYS A 214 -1.22 -20.45 11.42
C LYS A 214 -0.75 -19.39 10.42
N ASN A 215 -1.50 -19.17 9.34
CA ASN A 215 -1.15 -18.16 8.34
C ASN A 215 -1.11 -16.74 8.91
N ALA A 216 -2.04 -16.40 9.80
CA ALA A 216 -2.11 -15.10 10.43
C ALA A 216 -0.89 -14.78 11.30
N HIS A 217 -0.31 -15.79 11.96
CA HIS A 217 0.82 -15.60 12.88
C HIS A 217 2.19 -15.86 12.26
N GLN A 218 2.27 -16.48 11.08
CA GLN A 218 3.54 -16.67 10.36
C GLN A 218 4.21 -15.34 9.96
N ASP A 219 3.42 -14.29 9.71
CA ASP A 219 3.95 -12.96 9.33
C ASP A 219 4.48 -12.15 10.54
N THR A 220 4.29 -12.64 11.77
CA THR A 220 4.69 -11.93 13.02
C THR A 220 6.01 -12.44 13.62
N GLU A 221 6.58 -13.53 13.10
CA GLU A 221 7.79 -14.18 13.65
C GLU A 221 9.13 -13.67 13.07
N VAL A 222 9.19 -12.44 12.52
CA VAL A 222 10.44 -11.86 11.96
C VAL A 222 10.99 -10.71 12.79
#